data_AF-A0A3B0TLD3-F1
#
_entry.id   AF-A0A3B0TLD3-F1
#
_cell.length_a   1.000
_cell.length_b   1.000
_cell.length_c   1.000
_cell.angle_alpha   90.00
_cell.angle_beta   90.00
_cell.angle_gamma   90.00
#
_symmetry.space_group_name_H-M   'P 1'
#
loop_
_entity.id
_entity.type
_entity.pdbx_description
1 polymer ?
#
loop_
_entity_poly.entity_id
_entity_poly.type
_entity_poly.pdbx_seq_one_letter_code
_entity_poly.pdbx_strand_id
1 'polypeptide(L)'
;MKKIFILIPFFLIFLSVSAQIEKPPVYKDCDTVYLKKLEICFNNHLKQDILDEFKVPEIAILENYRGQVKTVFVVNKQGGFEVLFVNAMYPELEEEIKRVFNKLPTITPATYNGRPIDVRYVIPILIPLERNSYEDNIAQEDTEQLDIQEEIKKNNVFDKTLFPEFNSELNIPFTHQEYADIDFALNKGENTHSTSKPYLYNEVKPYIDLEAKRNELLY
;
A
#
# COMPACT_ATOMS: atom_id res chain seq x y z
N MET A 1 36.97 15.06 47.21
CA MET A 1 35.72 14.26 47.20
C MET A 1 34.56 15.26 47.23
N LYS A 2 33.61 15.36 46.30
CA LYS A 2 33.08 14.48 45.25
C LYS A 2 32.77 15.35 44.02
N LYS A 3 33.12 14.83 42.84
CA LYS A 3 32.73 15.37 41.53
C LYS A 3 31.23 15.16 41.38
N ILE A 4 30.41 16.23 41.43
CA ILE A 4 29.01 16.15 41.00
C ILE A 4 29.06 16.04 39.48
N PHE A 5 28.62 14.88 39.01
CA PHE A 5 28.76 14.39 37.66
C PHE A 5 27.81 15.14 36.73
N ILE A 6 28.33 15.50 35.55
CA ILE A 6 27.58 15.75 34.32
C ILE A 6 26.44 14.73 34.20
N LEU A 7 25.19 15.15 34.40
CA LEU A 7 24.00 14.32 34.15
C LEU A 7 22.76 15.17 33.77
N ILE A 8 22.96 16.39 33.25
CA ILE A 8 21.88 17.27 32.75
C ILE A 8 22.27 17.94 31.41
N PRO A 9 22.89 17.23 30.45
CA PRO A 9 22.62 17.57 29.05
C PRO A 9 22.30 16.35 28.18
N PHE A 10 21.87 15.23 28.76
CA PHE A 10 21.42 14.06 27.99
C PHE A 10 19.89 13.95 27.83
N PHE A 11 19.12 14.85 28.45
CA PHE A 11 17.65 14.86 28.35
C PHE A 11 17.09 15.81 27.26
N LEU A 12 17.94 16.54 26.54
CA LEU A 12 17.51 17.50 25.50
C LEU A 12 17.63 16.99 24.06
N ILE A 13 18.10 15.75 23.84
CA ILE A 13 18.34 15.23 22.47
C ILE A 13 17.12 14.44 21.92
N PHE A 14 16.04 14.25 22.69
CA PHE A 14 14.97 13.30 22.32
C PHE A 14 13.68 13.88 21.72
N LEU A 15 13.59 15.16 21.35
CA LEU A 15 12.34 15.74 20.81
C LEU A 15 12.55 16.56 19.54
N SER A 16 12.87 15.88 18.44
CA SER A 16 12.55 16.40 17.12
C SER A 16 12.09 15.24 16.22
N VAL A 17 10.94 14.65 16.56
CA VAL A 17 10.15 13.89 15.60
C VAL A 17 9.61 14.90 14.59
N SER A 18 10.32 15.04 13.48
CA SER A 18 9.83 15.83 12.34
C SER A 18 8.84 14.95 11.60
N ALA A 19 7.54 15.23 11.73
CA ALA A 19 6.52 14.60 10.90
C ALA A 19 6.79 14.99 9.45
N GLN A 20 7.13 13.99 8.63
CA GLN A 20 7.37 14.19 7.20
C GLN A 20 6.01 14.19 6.51
N ILE A 21 5.70 15.25 5.77
CA ILE A 21 4.42 15.39 5.07
C ILE A 21 4.69 15.34 3.57
N GLU A 22 4.15 14.31 2.93
CA GLU A 22 4.16 14.15 1.48
C GLU A 22 2.80 14.58 0.92
N LYS A 23 2.82 15.37 -0.15
CA LYS A 23 1.62 15.76 -0.88
C LYS A 23 1.82 15.40 -2.36
N PRO A 24 0.91 14.62 -2.97
CA PRO A 24 1.02 14.23 -4.37
C PRO A 24 0.83 15.44 -5.31
N PRO A 25 1.09 15.29 -6.62
CA PRO A 25 0.78 16.32 -7.60
C PRO A 25 -0.71 16.65 -7.59
N VAL A 26 -1.06 17.90 -7.87
CA VAL A 26 -2.43 18.40 -7.75
C VAL A 26 -2.85 19.13 -9.03
N TYR A 27 -3.92 18.63 -9.64
CA TYR A 27 -4.68 19.33 -10.68
C TYR A 27 -5.46 20.50 -10.07
N LYS A 28 -5.70 21.56 -10.83
CA LYS A 28 -6.42 22.77 -10.36
C LYS A 28 -7.78 22.44 -9.73
N ASP A 29 -8.48 21.45 -10.26
CA ASP A 29 -9.81 21.04 -9.78
C ASP A 29 -9.76 20.17 -8.52
N CYS A 30 -8.57 19.75 -8.09
CA CYS A 30 -8.34 18.95 -6.88
C CYS A 30 -7.91 19.79 -5.65
N ASP A 31 -7.78 21.12 -5.76
CA ASP A 31 -7.20 21.97 -4.71
C ASP A 31 -8.00 21.96 -3.39
N THR A 32 -9.29 21.64 -3.44
CA THR A 32 -10.20 21.59 -2.27
C THR A 32 -10.36 20.19 -1.69
N VAL A 33 -9.75 19.17 -2.29
CA VAL A 33 -9.88 17.77 -1.88
C VAL A 33 -9.02 17.49 -0.64
N TYR A 34 -9.55 16.69 0.29
CA TYR A 34 -8.81 16.26 1.48
C TYR A 34 -7.53 15.50 1.12
N LEU A 35 -6.45 15.70 1.88
CA LEU A 35 -5.12 15.17 1.59
C LEU A 35 -5.12 13.67 1.24
N LYS A 36 -5.87 12.84 1.98
CA LYS A 36 -5.97 11.38 1.77
C LYS A 36 -6.61 11.00 0.42
N LYS A 37 -7.37 11.90 -0.20
CA LYS A 37 -8.06 11.69 -1.49
C LYS A 37 -7.37 12.37 -2.68
N LEU A 38 -6.29 13.11 -2.46
CA LEU A 38 -5.59 13.81 -3.55
C LEU A 38 -4.99 12.86 -4.58
N GLU A 39 -4.45 11.72 -4.14
CA GLU A 39 -3.88 10.72 -5.06
C GLU A 39 -4.94 10.14 -6.00
N ILE A 40 -6.13 9.81 -5.46
CA ILE A 40 -7.27 9.35 -6.26
C ILE A 40 -7.71 10.44 -7.25
N CYS A 41 -7.80 11.69 -6.78
CA CYS A 41 -8.17 12.82 -7.63
C CYS A 41 -7.17 13.01 -8.78
N PHE A 42 -5.87 12.95 -8.49
CA PHE A 42 -4.80 13.04 -9.48
C PHE A 42 -4.88 11.90 -10.50
N ASN A 43 -5.00 10.65 -10.04
CA ASN A 43 -5.06 9.48 -10.92
C ASN A 43 -6.26 9.54 -11.85
N ASN A 44 -7.43 9.97 -11.36
CA ASN A 44 -8.65 10.07 -12.15
C ASN A 44 -8.53 11.15 -13.23
N HIS A 45 -8.06 12.35 -12.89
CA HIS A 45 -7.88 13.43 -13.86
C HIS A 45 -6.81 13.07 -14.90
N LEU A 46 -5.67 12.52 -14.46
CA LEU A 46 -4.62 12.10 -15.39
C LEU A 46 -5.12 11.03 -16.37
N LYS A 47 -5.86 10.04 -15.85
CA LYS A 47 -6.45 8.99 -16.68
C LYS A 47 -7.45 9.58 -17.67
N GLN A 48 -8.33 10.49 -17.24
CA GLN A 48 -9.28 11.17 -18.10
C GLN A 48 -8.58 11.97 -19.20
N ASP A 49 -7.62 12.83 -18.85
CA ASP A 49 -6.86 13.62 -19.82
C ASP A 49 -6.17 12.75 -20.87
N ILE A 50 -5.59 11.61 -20.44
CA ILE A 50 -4.97 10.67 -21.36
C ILE A 50 -6.02 10.07 -22.28
N LEU A 51 -7.13 9.55 -21.76
CA LEU A 51 -8.17 8.89 -22.56
C LEU A 51 -8.83 9.85 -23.56
N ASP A 52 -9.06 11.11 -23.17
CA ASP A 52 -9.68 12.12 -24.01
C ASP A 52 -8.78 12.55 -25.18
N GLU A 53 -7.46 12.57 -24.96
CA GLU A 53 -6.49 12.96 -25.99
C GLU A 53 -5.97 11.76 -26.82
N PHE A 54 -6.09 10.52 -26.31
CA PHE A 54 -5.52 9.33 -26.95
C PHE A 54 -6.29 8.90 -28.19
N LYS A 55 -5.57 8.68 -29.28
CA LYS A 55 -6.10 8.18 -30.56
C LYS A 55 -5.56 6.79 -30.81
N VAL A 56 -6.45 5.80 -30.84
CA VAL A 56 -6.06 4.41 -31.11
C VAL A 56 -5.44 4.31 -32.52
N PRO A 57 -4.18 3.87 -32.65
CA PRO A 57 -3.54 3.71 -33.95
C PRO A 57 -4.27 2.69 -34.83
N GLU A 58 -4.23 2.92 -36.14
CA GLU A 58 -4.94 2.09 -37.13
C GLU A 58 -4.55 0.61 -37.03
N ILE A 59 -3.27 0.31 -36.81
CA ILE A 59 -2.77 -1.07 -36.66
C ILE A 59 -3.47 -1.83 -35.52
N ALA A 60 -3.69 -1.16 -34.38
CA ALA A 60 -4.36 -1.77 -33.24
C ALA A 60 -5.85 -2.04 -33.52
N ILE A 61 -6.48 -1.21 -34.38
CA ILE A 61 -7.87 -1.39 -34.82
C ILE A 61 -7.96 -2.54 -35.81
N LEU A 62 -7.10 -2.55 -36.84
CA LEU A 62 -7.08 -3.55 -37.91
C LEU A 62 -6.81 -4.96 -37.37
N GLU A 63 -5.91 -5.08 -36.40
CA GLU A 63 -5.58 -6.37 -35.77
C GLU A 63 -6.53 -6.72 -34.62
N ASN A 64 -7.55 -5.89 -34.34
CA ASN A 64 -8.47 -6.04 -33.20
C ASN A 64 -7.70 -6.30 -31.89
N TYR A 65 -6.62 -5.54 -31.70
CA TYR A 65 -5.70 -5.70 -30.59
C TYR A 65 -6.41 -5.47 -29.26
N ARG A 66 -6.17 -6.38 -28.32
CA ARG A 66 -6.68 -6.33 -26.95
C ARG A 66 -5.52 -6.52 -26.01
N GLY A 67 -5.19 -5.46 -25.28
CA GLY A 67 -4.06 -5.49 -24.39
C GLY A 67 -3.94 -4.22 -23.59
N GLN A 68 -2.74 -4.03 -23.04
CA GLN A 68 -2.45 -2.95 -22.12
C GLN A 68 -1.15 -2.28 -22.53
N VAL A 69 -1.15 -0.95 -22.48
CA VAL A 69 0.04 -0.12 -22.58
C VAL A 69 0.40 0.33 -21.16
N LYS A 70 1.62 0.07 -20.71
CA LYS A 70 2.11 0.51 -19.39
C LYS A 70 3.12 1.62 -19.58
N THR A 71 2.84 2.79 -19.03
CA THR A 71 3.71 3.96 -19.16
C THR A 71 4.34 4.28 -17.83
N VAL A 72 5.67 4.34 -17.79
CA VAL A 72 6.47 4.82 -16.66
C VAL A 72 6.87 6.25 -16.95
N PHE A 73 6.55 7.16 -16.04
CA PHE A 73 6.80 8.59 -16.21
C PHE A 73 7.15 9.26 -14.89
N VAL A 74 7.66 10.49 -14.96
CA VAL A 74 7.95 11.35 -13.83
C VAL A 74 7.11 12.62 -13.93
N VAL A 75 6.52 13.03 -12.81
CA VAL A 75 6.06 14.41 -12.64
C VAL A 75 7.21 15.18 -12.01
N ASN A 76 7.78 16.11 -12.77
CA ASN A 76 8.95 16.87 -12.33
C ASN A 76 8.58 17.99 -11.34
N LYS A 77 9.58 18.60 -10.72
CA LYS A 77 9.44 19.73 -9.78
C LYS A 77 8.77 20.98 -10.38
N GLN A 78 8.64 21.05 -11.70
CA GLN A 78 7.92 22.13 -12.40
C GLN A 78 6.47 21.75 -12.71
N GLY A 79 6.05 20.52 -12.38
CA GLY A 79 4.70 20.01 -12.64
C GLY A 79 4.47 19.50 -14.06
N GLY A 80 5.54 19.33 -14.84
CA GLY A 80 5.52 18.73 -16.16
C GLY A 80 5.64 17.21 -16.11
N PHE A 81 5.14 16.55 -17.16
CA PHE A 81 5.18 15.10 -17.31
C PHE A 81 6.33 14.67 -18.24
N GLU A 82 7.20 13.78 -17.76
CA GLU A 82 8.34 13.25 -18.51
C GLU A 82 8.21 11.74 -18.65
N VAL A 83 8.01 11.24 -19.88
CA VAL A 83 7.92 9.80 -20.15
C VAL A 83 9.31 9.17 -20.07
N LEU A 84 9.47 8.17 -19.21
CA LEU A 84 10.72 7.42 -19.07
C LEU A 84 10.71 6.15 -19.94
N PHE A 85 9.59 5.45 -19.98
CA PHE A 85 9.47 4.18 -20.69
C PHE A 85 8.00 3.87 -21.00
N VAL A 86 7.74 3.31 -22.18
CA VAL A 86 6.42 2.82 -22.58
C VAL A 86 6.56 1.35 -22.95
N ASN A 87 5.79 0.49 -22.29
CA ASN A 87 5.66 -0.91 -22.66
C ASN A 87 4.38 -1.08 -23.49
N ALA A 88 4.53 -1.24 -24.80
CA ALA A 88 3.45 -1.48 -25.74
C ALA A 88 3.82 -2.57 -26.74
N MET A 89 2.82 -3.26 -27.29
CA MET A 89 3.01 -4.28 -28.33
C MET A 89 3.48 -3.66 -29.67
N TYR A 90 2.95 -2.48 -30.00
CA TYR A 90 3.21 -1.79 -31.27
C TYR A 90 3.94 -0.46 -31.02
N PRO A 91 4.95 -0.12 -31.82
CA PRO A 91 5.65 1.18 -31.74
C PRO A 91 4.69 2.38 -31.87
N GLU A 92 3.63 2.27 -32.67
CA GLU A 92 2.65 3.32 -32.89
C GLU A 92 1.88 3.67 -31.60
N LEU A 93 1.66 2.69 -30.72
CA LEU A 93 1.07 2.93 -29.40
C LEU A 93 2.05 3.67 -28.48
N GLU A 94 3.35 3.37 -28.57
CA GLU A 94 4.37 4.09 -27.83
C GLU A 94 4.50 5.56 -28.30
N GLU A 95 4.51 5.79 -29.62
CA GLU A 95 4.54 7.13 -30.20
C GLU A 95 3.32 7.95 -29.80
N GLU A 96 2.14 7.33 -29.83
CA GLU A 96 0.89 7.98 -29.44
C GLU A 96 0.89 8.36 -27.95
N ILE A 97 1.35 7.47 -27.05
CA ILE A 97 1.51 7.81 -25.63
C ILE A 97 2.43 9.02 -25.46
N LYS A 98 3.59 9.04 -26.12
CA LYS A 98 4.53 10.18 -26.03
C LYS A 98 3.87 11.47 -26.52
N ARG A 99 3.09 11.41 -27.60
CA ARG A 99 2.33 12.55 -28.12
C ARG A 99 1.30 13.08 -27.13
N VAL A 100 0.54 12.18 -26.49
CA VAL A 100 -0.47 12.52 -25.47
C VAL A 100 0.19 13.19 -24.27
N PHE A 101 1.26 12.59 -23.74
CA PHE A 101 1.99 13.13 -22.58
C PHE A 101 2.56 14.54 -22.83
N ASN A 102 3.01 14.83 -24.06
CA ASN A 102 3.47 16.17 -24.44
C ASN A 102 2.35 17.23 -24.49
N LYS A 103 1.09 16.82 -24.50
CA LYS A 103 -0.07 17.72 -24.50
C LYS A 103 -0.71 17.89 -23.12
N LEU A 104 -0.30 17.10 -22.13
CA LEU A 104 -0.83 17.21 -20.78
C LEU A 104 -0.54 18.60 -20.19
N PRO A 105 -1.48 19.18 -19.44
CA PRO A 105 -1.27 20.48 -18.83
C PRO A 105 -0.20 20.40 -17.74
N THR A 106 0.51 21.50 -17.49
CA THR A 106 1.35 21.62 -16.29
C THR A 106 0.48 21.71 -15.05
N ILE A 107 0.77 20.88 -14.04
CA ILE A 107 0.02 20.81 -12.77
C ILE A 107 0.86 21.28 -11.59
N THR A 108 0.28 21.31 -10.39
CA THR A 108 1.07 21.58 -9.18
C THR A 108 1.92 20.34 -8.87
N PRO A 109 3.25 20.46 -8.71
CA PRO A 109 4.13 19.32 -8.47
C PRO A 109 3.88 18.70 -7.09
N ALA A 110 4.31 17.45 -6.93
CA ALA A 110 4.37 16.83 -5.61
C ALA A 110 5.31 17.60 -4.68
N THR A 111 5.01 17.58 -3.39
CA THR A 111 5.88 18.20 -2.38
C THR A 111 6.20 17.24 -1.24
N TYR A 112 7.42 17.35 -0.73
CA TYR A 112 7.89 16.68 0.46
C TYR A 112 8.35 17.73 1.46
N ASN A 113 7.70 17.81 2.62
CA ASN A 113 7.90 18.87 3.60
C ASN A 113 7.80 20.28 2.98
N GLY A 114 6.81 20.45 2.08
CA GLY A 114 6.56 21.70 1.37
C GLY A 114 7.57 22.04 0.26
N ARG A 115 8.57 21.18 0.01
CA ARG A 115 9.54 21.36 -1.08
C ARG A 115 9.12 20.55 -2.30
N PRO A 116 9.10 21.12 -3.52
CA PRO A 116 8.75 20.36 -4.71
C PRO A 116 9.76 19.23 -4.94
N ILE A 117 9.26 18.06 -5.33
CA ILE A 117 10.05 16.86 -5.64
C ILE A 117 9.65 16.24 -6.97
N ASP A 118 10.56 15.47 -7.55
CA ASP A 118 10.28 14.64 -8.74
C ASP A 118 9.70 13.32 -8.25
N VAL A 119 8.56 12.89 -8.79
CA VAL A 119 7.89 11.64 -8.38
C VAL A 119 7.62 10.78 -9.61
N ARG A 120 7.96 9.49 -9.50
CA ARG A 120 7.75 8.50 -10.56
C ARG A 120 6.42 7.80 -10.39
N TYR A 121 5.71 7.63 -11.50
CA TYR A 121 4.43 6.94 -11.59
C TYR A 121 4.44 5.88 -12.69
N VAL A 122 3.47 4.98 -12.60
CA VAL A 122 3.14 4.03 -13.65
C VAL A 122 1.64 4.11 -13.91
N ILE A 123 1.24 4.33 -15.16
CA ILE A 123 -0.16 4.33 -15.55
C ILE A 123 -0.44 3.24 -16.58
N PRO A 124 -1.41 2.34 -16.32
CA PRO A 124 -1.88 1.39 -17.30
C PRO A 124 -3.02 1.98 -18.15
N ILE A 125 -2.95 1.81 -19.47
CA ILE A 125 -4.04 2.13 -20.40
C ILE A 125 -4.42 0.89 -21.19
N LEU A 126 -5.68 0.49 -21.11
CA LEU A 126 -6.22 -0.67 -21.82
C LEU A 126 -6.65 -0.29 -23.24
N ILE A 127 -6.40 -1.18 -24.20
CA ILE A 127 -6.93 -1.13 -25.57
C ILE A 127 -7.87 -2.32 -25.75
N PRO A 128 -9.10 -2.11 -26.23
CA PRO A 128 -9.70 -0.84 -26.64
C PRO A 128 -10.07 0.06 -25.43
N LEU A 129 -10.18 1.38 -25.67
CA LEU A 129 -10.20 2.40 -24.61
C LEU A 129 -11.41 2.29 -23.68
N GLU A 130 -12.53 1.75 -24.15
CA GLU A 130 -13.77 1.57 -23.37
C GLU A 130 -13.54 0.65 -22.17
N ARG A 131 -12.49 -0.17 -22.17
CA ARG A 131 -12.14 -1.00 -21.02
C ARG A 131 -11.67 -0.19 -19.81
N ASN A 132 -11.25 1.06 -19.99
CA ASN A 132 -10.73 1.89 -18.90
C ASN A 132 -11.82 2.56 -18.07
N SER A 133 -13.07 2.63 -18.56
CA SER A 133 -14.20 3.23 -17.83
C SER A 133 -14.82 2.31 -16.76
N TYR A 134 -14.43 1.03 -16.73
CA TYR A 134 -14.98 0.01 -15.83
C TYR A 134 -14.09 -0.33 -14.63
N GLU A 135 -12.94 0.32 -14.47
CA GLU A 135 -11.98 0.05 -13.39
C GLU A 135 -11.99 1.12 -12.27
N ASP A 136 -13.18 1.56 -11.84
CA ASP A 136 -13.34 2.43 -10.66
C ASP A 136 -13.99 1.72 -9.45
N ASN A 137 -14.13 0.37 -9.47
CA ASN A 137 -14.76 -0.38 -8.36
C ASN A 137 -13.97 -1.62 -7.89
N ILE A 138 -12.66 -1.71 -8.12
CA ILE A 138 -11.86 -2.77 -7.49
C ILE A 138 -10.74 -2.09 -6.70
N ALA A 139 -10.87 -2.18 -5.38
CA ALA A 139 -10.03 -1.58 -4.32
C ALA A 139 -10.26 -0.09 -4.00
N GLN A 140 -11.52 0.34 -3.97
CA GLN A 140 -11.97 1.07 -2.78
C GLN A 140 -12.56 0.03 -1.82
N GLU A 141 -11.68 -0.68 -1.11
CA GLU A 141 -11.97 -0.76 0.31
C GLU A 141 -11.88 0.69 0.77
N ASP A 142 -13.04 1.33 0.88
CA ASP A 142 -13.23 2.24 1.99
C ASP A 142 -12.78 1.45 3.21
N THR A 143 -11.50 1.56 3.57
CA THR A 143 -11.16 1.54 4.98
C THR A 143 -11.78 2.82 5.54
N GLU A 144 -13.12 2.81 5.62
CA GLU A 144 -13.79 3.08 6.87
C GLU A 144 -12.92 2.35 7.87
N GLN A 145 -12.13 3.14 8.60
CA GLN A 145 -11.34 2.63 9.69
C GLN A 145 -12.39 2.02 10.60
N LEU A 146 -12.65 0.72 10.44
CA LEU A 146 -13.41 -0.05 11.40
C LEU A 146 -12.75 0.33 12.71
N ASP A 147 -13.50 1.05 13.53
CA ASP A 147 -13.04 1.34 14.86
C ASP A 147 -12.96 -0.04 15.49
N ILE A 148 -11.75 -0.59 15.50
CA ILE A 148 -11.46 -1.91 16.04
C ILE A 148 -12.06 -1.97 17.46
N GLN A 149 -12.15 -0.85 18.17
CA GLN A 149 -12.81 -0.76 19.47
C GLN A 149 -14.33 -0.96 19.43
N GLU A 150 -15.05 -0.47 18.42
CA GLU A 150 -16.50 -0.68 18.29
C GLU A 150 -16.84 -2.13 17.95
N GLU A 151 -16.08 -2.77 17.07
CA GLU A 151 -16.30 -4.17 16.71
C GLU A 151 -15.87 -5.13 17.84
N ILE A 152 -14.80 -4.79 18.56
CA ILE A 152 -14.39 -5.45 19.81
C ILE A 152 -15.49 -5.40 20.87
N LYS A 153 -16.12 -4.23 21.08
CA LYS A 153 -17.20 -4.05 22.06
C LYS A 153 -18.46 -4.80 21.67
N LYS A 154 -18.75 -4.89 20.37
CA LYS A 154 -19.96 -5.55 19.84
C LYS A 154 -19.87 -7.08 19.92
N ASN A 155 -18.67 -7.64 19.77
CA ASN A 155 -18.46 -9.08 19.72
C ASN A 155 -18.14 -9.74 21.08
N ASN A 156 -18.14 -8.99 22.20
CA ASN A 156 -17.82 -9.50 23.55
C ASN A 156 -16.57 -10.42 23.58
N VAL A 157 -15.57 -10.15 22.72
CA VAL A 157 -14.40 -11.04 22.53
C VAL A 157 -13.51 -11.03 23.78
N PHE A 158 -13.51 -9.93 24.52
CA PHE A 158 -12.70 -9.75 25.73
C PHE A 158 -13.24 -10.51 26.95
N ASP A 159 -14.45 -11.09 26.88
CA ASP A 159 -15.12 -11.67 28.05
C ASP A 159 -14.77 -13.15 28.29
N LYS A 160 -13.92 -13.77 27.43
CA LYS A 160 -13.65 -15.22 27.50
C LYS A 160 -12.18 -15.62 27.65
N THR A 161 -11.23 -14.77 27.26
CA THR A 161 -9.80 -15.09 27.34
C THR A 161 -8.92 -13.83 27.37
N LEU A 162 -7.83 -13.88 28.13
CA LEU A 162 -6.79 -12.84 28.16
C LEU A 162 -5.95 -12.79 26.88
N PHE A 163 -6.01 -13.85 26.06
CA PHE A 163 -5.16 -14.05 24.88
C PHE A 163 -5.99 -14.48 23.65
N PRO A 164 -6.82 -13.58 23.11
CA PRO A 164 -7.67 -13.88 21.96
C PRO A 164 -6.88 -14.29 20.70
N GLU A 165 -5.60 -13.90 20.59
CA GLU A 165 -4.73 -14.26 19.47
C GLU A 165 -4.55 -15.77 19.30
N PHE A 166 -4.59 -16.55 20.38
CA PHE A 166 -4.43 -18.01 20.33
C PHE A 166 -5.60 -18.74 19.67
N ASN A 167 -6.69 -18.04 19.42
CA ASN A 167 -7.87 -18.54 18.74
C ASN A 167 -8.04 -17.93 17.33
N SER A 168 -7.04 -17.23 16.82
CA SER A 168 -7.11 -16.48 15.55
C SER A 168 -6.41 -17.19 14.38
N GLU A 169 -6.70 -16.72 13.16
CA GLU A 169 -5.96 -17.09 11.94
C GLU A 169 -4.74 -16.17 11.71
N LEU A 170 -4.16 -15.61 12.77
CA LEU A 170 -2.96 -14.79 12.66
C LEU A 170 -1.70 -15.66 12.56
N ASN A 171 -0.73 -15.17 11.79
CA ASN A 171 0.61 -15.76 11.70
C ASN A 171 1.37 -15.61 13.02
N ILE A 172 2.04 -16.66 13.44
CA ILE A 172 2.94 -16.69 14.58
C ILE A 172 4.33 -16.21 14.12
N PRO A 173 4.86 -15.09 14.66
CA PRO A 173 6.17 -14.58 14.29
C PRO A 173 7.28 -15.59 14.59
N PHE A 174 8.31 -15.68 13.75
CA PHE A 174 9.50 -16.51 14.02
C PHE A 174 10.22 -16.16 15.32
N THR A 175 10.02 -14.93 15.81
CA THR A 175 10.59 -14.43 17.07
C THR A 175 9.72 -14.73 18.28
N HIS A 176 8.60 -15.45 18.11
CA HIS A 176 7.74 -15.83 19.23
C HIS A 176 8.51 -16.74 20.20
N GLN A 177 8.39 -16.50 21.50
CA GLN A 177 9.22 -17.16 22.52
C GLN A 177 9.02 -18.68 22.50
N GLU A 178 7.79 -19.13 22.27
CA GLU A 178 7.39 -20.53 22.23
C GLU A 178 7.52 -21.16 20.83
N TYR A 179 8.15 -20.48 19.87
CA TYR A 179 8.22 -20.97 18.48
C TYR A 179 8.90 -22.35 18.37
N ALA A 180 9.93 -22.60 19.18
CA ALA A 180 10.60 -23.90 19.24
C ALA A 180 9.69 -25.01 19.81
N ASP A 181 8.87 -24.69 20.81
CA ASP A 181 7.91 -25.63 21.41
C ASP A 181 6.79 -25.98 20.43
N ILE A 182 6.35 -25.00 19.65
CA ILE A 182 5.35 -25.16 18.58
C ILE A 182 5.90 -26.08 17.49
N ASP A 183 7.12 -25.82 17.03
CA ASP A 183 7.80 -26.66 16.04
C ASP A 183 7.95 -28.11 16.54
N PHE A 184 8.34 -28.29 17.80
CA PHE A 184 8.45 -29.60 18.43
C PHE A 184 7.10 -30.32 18.55
N ALA A 185 6.03 -29.62 18.93
CA ALA A 185 4.68 -30.19 19.03
C ALA A 185 4.14 -30.61 17.66
N LEU A 186 4.31 -29.76 16.64
CA LEU A 186 3.91 -30.07 15.27
C LEU A 186 4.67 -31.27 14.72
N ASN A 187 5.98 -31.36 14.94
CA ASN A 187 6.78 -32.52 14.47
C ASN A 187 6.35 -33.87 15.07
N LYS A 188 5.55 -33.87 16.15
CA LYS A 188 4.97 -35.09 16.75
C LYS A 188 3.54 -35.39 16.28
N GLY A 189 2.89 -34.45 15.60
CA GLY A 189 1.52 -34.60 15.12
C GLY A 189 1.43 -35.43 13.84
N GLU A 190 0.30 -36.11 13.64
CA GLU A 190 0.03 -36.78 12.37
C GLU A 190 -0.33 -35.74 11.29
N ASN A 191 0.23 -35.88 10.08
CA ASN A 191 0.00 -35.02 8.91
C ASN A 191 0.43 -33.55 9.02
N THR A 192 1.31 -33.21 9.96
CA THR A 192 1.81 -31.84 10.15
C THR A 192 2.99 -31.45 9.26
N HIS A 193 3.60 -32.43 8.58
CA HIS A 193 4.78 -32.24 7.71
C HIS A 193 4.52 -31.40 6.45
N SER A 194 3.25 -31.09 6.14
CA SER A 194 2.85 -30.20 5.04
C SER A 194 2.60 -28.75 5.48
N THR A 195 2.71 -28.43 6.77
CA THR A 195 2.43 -27.07 7.27
C THR A 195 3.57 -26.13 6.90
N SER A 196 3.26 -25.07 6.16
CA SER A 196 4.23 -24.05 5.76
C SER A 196 4.39 -22.97 6.83
N LYS A 197 5.63 -22.63 7.19
CA LYS A 197 5.94 -21.51 8.08
C LYS A 197 5.72 -20.16 7.38
N PRO A 198 5.33 -19.08 8.10
CA PRO A 198 5.02 -19.02 9.53
C PRO A 198 3.69 -19.74 9.85
N TYR A 199 3.64 -20.45 10.97
CA TYR A 199 2.44 -21.19 11.40
C TYR A 199 1.31 -20.23 11.77
N LEU A 200 0.06 -20.66 11.62
CA LEU A 200 -1.10 -19.90 12.13
C LEU A 200 -1.50 -20.38 13.53
N TYR A 201 -1.98 -19.47 14.39
CA TYR A 201 -2.41 -19.84 15.76
C TYR A 201 -3.50 -20.93 15.76
N ASN A 202 -4.49 -20.83 14.87
CA ASN A 202 -5.55 -21.84 14.76
C ASN A 202 -5.05 -23.22 14.26
N GLU A 203 -4.00 -23.26 13.43
CA GLU A 203 -3.39 -24.51 12.95
C GLU A 203 -2.58 -25.22 14.04
N VAL A 204 -1.97 -24.44 14.92
CA VAL A 204 -1.11 -24.93 16.01
C VAL A 204 -1.92 -25.42 17.21
N LYS A 205 -3.09 -24.82 17.45
CA LYS A 205 -3.97 -25.08 18.60
C LYS A 205 -4.26 -26.57 18.89
N PRO A 206 -4.48 -27.47 17.91
CA PRO A 206 -4.71 -28.88 18.19
C PRO A 206 -3.51 -29.62 18.79
N TYR A 207 -2.30 -29.07 18.64
CA TYR A 207 -1.05 -29.75 18.99
C TYR A 207 -0.40 -29.18 20.26
N ILE A 208 -0.68 -27.92 20.61
CA ILE A 208 -0.14 -27.25 21.78
C ILE A 208 -1.10 -26.17 22.29
N ASP A 209 -1.38 -26.21 23.60
CA ASP A 209 -2.19 -25.20 24.28
C ASP A 209 -1.32 -24.04 24.76
N LEU A 210 -1.15 -23.05 23.88
CA LEU A 210 -0.38 -21.84 24.18
C LEU A 210 -1.09 -20.94 25.20
N GLU A 211 -2.42 -21.03 25.28
CA GLU A 211 -3.22 -20.24 26.20
C GLU A 211 -3.02 -20.72 27.64
N ALA A 212 -3.08 -22.03 27.88
CA ALA A 212 -2.77 -22.61 29.17
C ALA A 212 -1.34 -22.28 29.63
N LYS A 213 -0.34 -22.43 28.75
CA LYS A 213 1.06 -22.08 29.05
C LYS A 213 1.22 -20.62 29.44
N ARG A 214 0.57 -19.70 28.72
CA ARG A 214 0.68 -18.27 29.04
C ARG A 214 -0.06 -17.92 30.32
N ASN A 215 -1.21 -18.53 30.58
CA ASN A 215 -1.94 -18.38 31.82
C ASN A 215 -1.16 -18.90 33.03
N GLU A 216 -0.38 -19.98 32.89
CA GLU A 216 0.52 -20.48 33.95
C GLU A 216 1.57 -19.44 34.36
N LEU A 217 2.02 -18.59 33.45
CA LEU A 217 3.00 -17.53 33.74
C LEU A 217 2.39 -16.31 34.45
N LEU A 218 1.06 -16.20 34.50
CA LEU A 218 0.35 -15.07 35.10
C LEU A 218 0.03 -15.28 36.59
N TYR A 219 0.23 -16.49 37.13
CA TYR A 219 -0.02 -16.87 38.53
C TYR A 219 1.22 -17.50 39.17
#